data_AF-A0A353R3L9-F1
#
_entry.id   AF-A0A353R3L9-F1
#
_cell.length_a   1.000
_cell.length_b   1.000
_cell.length_c   1.000
_cell.angle_alpha   90.00
_cell.angle_beta   90.00
_cell.angle_gamma   90.00
#
_symmetry.space_group_name_H-M   'P 1'
#
loop_
_entity.id
_entity.type
_entity.pdbx_description
1 polymer ?
#
loop_
_entity_poly.entity_id
_entity_poly.type
_entity_poly.pdbx_seq_one_letter_code
_entity_poly.pdbx_strand_id
1 'polypeptide(L)' 'IDKADIEFPNDLLRELDRMEFYVYETQTLVRAAHRPVIIITSNNEKELPDAFLRRCFFHYIRF' A
#
# COMPACT_ATOMS: atom_id res chain seq x y z
N ILE A 1 1.07 5.83 6.21
CA ILE A 1 1.90 4.61 6.09
C ILE A 1 3.07 4.57 7.09
N ASP A 2 3.53 5.71 7.60
CA ASP A 2 4.79 5.80 8.37
C ASP A 2 4.82 5.08 9.73
N LYS A 3 3.69 5.00 10.44
CA LYS A 3 3.62 4.33 11.77
C LYS A 3 3.46 2.81 11.69
N ALA A 4 3.31 2.25 10.49
CA ALA A 4 3.26 0.80 10.31
C ALA A 4 4.65 0.16 10.53
N ASP A 5 4.65 -1.16 10.70
CA ASP A 5 5.86 -1.96 10.79
C ASP A 5 6.72 -1.80 9.53
N ILE A 6 8.03 -2.02 9.67
CA ILE A 6 8.99 -1.78 8.59
C ILE A 6 8.78 -2.69 7.36
N GLU A 7 8.16 -3.85 7.57
CA GLU A 7 7.86 -4.85 6.54
C GLU A 7 6.62 -4.48 5.71
N PHE A 8 5.71 -3.70 6.31
CA PHE A 8 4.39 -3.40 5.76
C PHE A 8 4.40 -2.80 4.34
N PRO A 9 5.27 -1.84 3.97
CA PRO A 9 5.30 -1.33 2.59
C PRO A 9 5.68 -2.39 1.56
N ASN A 10 6.52 -3.36 1.92
CA ASN A 10 6.90 -4.44 1.03
C ASN A 10 5.79 -5.47 0.91
N ASP A 11 5.10 -5.76 2.01
CA ASP A 11 3.95 -6.66 2.00
C ASP A 11 2.92 -6.16 1.00
N LEU A 12 2.55 -4.88 1.09
CA LEU A 12 1.59 -4.21 0.19
C LEU A 12 1.90 -4.32 -1.30
N LEU A 13 3.14 -4.64 -1.71
CA LEU A 13 3.48 -4.73 -3.13
C LEU A 13 2.62 -5.76 -3.87
N ARG A 14 2.30 -6.89 -3.21
CA ARG A 14 1.46 -7.94 -3.80
C ARG A 14 0.00 -7.49 -3.87
N GLU A 15 -0.53 -6.90 -2.81
CA GLU A 15 -1.91 -6.43 -2.70
C GLU A 15 -2.18 -5.34 -3.73
N LEU A 16 -1.26 -4.39 -3.89
CA LEU A 16 -1.34 -3.32 -4.89
C LEU A 16 -1.26 -3.84 -6.33
N ASP A 17 -0.49 -4.91 -6.59
CA ASP A 17 -0.37 -5.50 -7.92
C ASP A 17 -1.59 -6.34 -8.29
N ARG A 18 -2.08 -7.15 -7.34
CA ARG A 18 -3.17 -8.11 -7.56
C ARG A 18 -4.56 -7.54 -7.29
N MET A 19 -4.64 -6.41 -6.58
CA MET A 19 -5.89 -5.83 -6.07
C MET A 19 -6.68 -6.85 -5.25
N GLU A 20 -5.97 -7.63 -4.43
CA GLU A 20 -6.51 -8.66 -3.55
C GLU A 20 -5.71 -8.70 -2.25
N PHE A 21 -6.35 -9.02 -1.13
CA PHE A 21 -5.69 -9.22 0.16
C PHE A 21 -6.28 -10.43 0.88
N TYR A 22 -5.44 -11.15 1.62
CA TYR A 22 -5.89 -12.26 2.45
C TYR A 22 -6.14 -11.76 3.87
N VAL A 23 -7.37 -11.90 4.35
CA VAL A 23 -7.77 -11.50 5.69
C VAL A 23 -7.62 -12.72 6.61
N TYR A 24 -6.57 -12.73 7.43
CA TYR A 24 -6.22 -13.89 8.26
C TYR A 24 -7.31 -14.22 9.29
N GLU A 25 -7.92 -13.20 9.89
CA GLU A 25 -8.96 -13.31 10.92
C GLU A 25 -10.22 -14.00 10.41
N THR A 26 -10.50 -13.87 9.11
CA THR A 26 -11.68 -14.46 8.45
C THR A 26 -11.31 -15.57 7.48
N GLN A 27 -10.03 -15.91 7.36
CA GLN A 27 -9.48 -16.89 6.42
C GLN A 27 -9.97 -16.71 4.98
N THR A 28 -10.15 -15.46 4.56
CA THR A 28 -10.79 -15.13 3.28
C THR A 28 -9.85 -14.34 2.38
N LEU A 29 -9.75 -14.76 1.12
CA LEU A 29 -9.13 -13.95 0.07
C LEU A 29 -10.18 -12.99 -0.49
N VAL A 30 -9.97 -11.69 -0.26
CA VAL A 30 -10.83 -10.64 -0.80
C VAL A 30 -10.19 -10.09 -2.07
N ARG A 31 -10.93 -10.11 -3.18
CA ARG A 31 -10.49 -9.57 -4.46
C ARG A 31 -11.46 -8.52 -4.96
N ALA A 32 -10.92 -7.40 -5.45
CA ALA A 32 -11.74 -6.32 -5.97
C ALA A 32 -12.41 -6.73 -7.30
N ALA A 33 -13.73 -6.56 -7.40
CA ALA A 33 -14.47 -6.81 -8.65
C ALA A 33 -14.16 -5.75 -9.73
N HIS A 34 -13.88 -4.52 -9.30
CA HIS A 34 -13.44 -3.41 -10.14
C HIS A 34 -12.09 -2.89 -9.62
N ARG A 35 -11.25 -2.36 -10.49
CA ARG A 35 -9.94 -1.83 -10.10
C ARG A 35 -10.13 -0.63 -9.15
N PRO A 36 -9.67 -0.71 -7.89
CA PRO A 36 -9.88 0.36 -6.93
C PRO A 36 -8.92 1.53 -7.19
N VAL A 37 -9.34 2.73 -6.75
CA VAL A 37 -8.43 3.86 -6.58
C VAL A 37 -7.86 3.78 -5.17
N ILE A 38 -6.54 3.70 -5.06
CA ILE A 38 -5.84 3.57 -3.78
C ILE A 38 -5.15 4.89 -3.47
N ILE A 39 -5.46 5.45 -2.31
CA ILE A 39 -4.86 6.69 -1.81
C ILE A 39 -4.06 6.35 -0.56
N ILE A 40 -2.77 6.67 -0.59
CA ILE A 40 -1.84 6.41 0.51
C ILE A 40 -1.25 7.75 0.92
N THR A 41 -1.35 8.06 2.21
CA THR A 41 -0.76 9.27 2.78
C THR A 41 0.44 8.92 3.65
N SER A 42 1.43 9.81 3.62
CA SER A 42 2.65 9.72 4.40
C SER A 42 2.99 11.11 4.93
N ASN A 43 3.47 11.15 6.17
CA ASN A 43 4.08 12.34 6.77
C ASN A 43 5.57 12.46 6.43
N ASN A 44 6.10 11.60 5.57
CA ASN A 44 7.51 11.50 5.20
C ASN A 44 8.44 11.31 6.41
N GLU A 45 7.98 10.57 7.43
CA GLU A 45 8.80 10.24 8.62
C GLU A 45 9.75 9.07 8.35
N LYS A 46 9.37 8.17 7.43
CA LYS A 46 10.17 7.03 6.99
C LYS A 46 10.28 7.04 5.47
N GLU A 47 11.47 6.71 4.98
CA GLU A 47 11.70 6.54 3.55
C GLU A 47 10.99 5.27 3.05
N LEU A 48 10.21 5.40 1.99
CA LEU A 48 9.52 4.27 1.37
C LEU A 48 10.44 3.59 0.35
N PRO A 49 10.46 2.24 0.27
CA PRO A 49 11.29 1.55 -0.70
C PRO A 49 10.98 1.96 -2.14
N ASP A 50 12.02 2.07 -2.99
CA ASP A 50 11.85 2.41 -4.40
C ASP A 50 10.83 1.51 -5.13
N ALA A 51 10.76 0.23 -4.75
CA ALA A 51 9.79 -0.70 -5.32
C ALA A 51 8.34 -0.24 -5.08
N PHE A 52 8.05 0.32 -3.92
CA PHE A 52 6.74 0.86 -3.58
C PHE A 52 6.47 2.15 -4.35
N LEU A 53 7.45 3.06 -4.38
CA LEU A 53 7.35 4.34 -5.08
C LEU A 53 7.11 4.17 -6.58
N ARG A 54 7.79 3.20 -7.24
CA ARG A 54 7.58 2.90 -8.67
C ARG A 54 6.17 2.41 -9.02
N ARG A 55 5.35 2.04 -8.03
CA ARG A 55 3.96 1.58 -8.22
C ARG A 55 2.93 2.66 -7.89
N CYS A 56 3.39 3.83 -7.43
CA CYS A 56 2.54 4.93 -7.02
C CYS A 56 2.79 6.17 -7.87
N PHE A 57 1.75 6.95 -8.12
CA PHE A 57 1.93 8.34 -8.52
C PHE A 57 2.18 9.16 -7.25
N PHE A 58 3.35 9.81 -7.17
CA PHE A 58 3.73 10.57 -5.98
C PHE A 58 3.37 12.05 -6.11
N HIS A 59 2.70 12.59 -5.10
CA HIS A 59 2.38 14.01 -5.00
C HIS A 59 2.75 14.54 -3.61
N TYR A 60 3.57 15.58 -3.58
CA TYR A 60 3.96 16.26 -2.34
C TYR A 60 3.04 17.45 -2.07
N ILE A 61 2.41 17.47 -0.89
CA ILE A 61 1.56 18.58 -0.44
C ILE A 61 2.42 19.59 0.30
N ARG A 62 2.50 20.81 -0.23
CA ARG A 62 3.13 21.95 0.45
C ARG A 62 2.11 22.56 1.40
N PHE A 63 2.48 22.70 2.68
CA PHE A 63 1.73 23.41 3.71
C PHE A 63 2.44 24.71 4.07
#